data_AF-A0A2M8FUM0-F1
#
_entry.id   AF-A0A2M8FUM0-F1
#
_cell.length_a   1.000
_cell.length_b   1.000
_cell.length_c   1.000
_cell.angle_alpha   90.00
_cell.angle_beta   90.00
_cell.angle_gamma   90.00
#
_symmetry.space_group_name_H-M   'P 1'
#
loop_
_entity.id
_entity.type
_entity.pdbx_description
1 polymer ?
#
loop_
_entity_poly.entity_id
_entity_poly.type
_entity_poly.pdbx_seq_one_letter_code
_entity_poly.pdbx_strand_id
1 'polypeptide(L)'
;MNKLKSEKKLEQLEEKEVKIKSPNFFTSLITGSFLAKDNVVGALPFVLFLTFLGLLYIANGYNTEKLVRELDNINDELKELRSEYITIKSDLNYESKQSQVASKSELFGVKESTVPPTKIIVSAKELKQIQE
;
A
#
# COMPACT_ATOMS: atom_id res chain seq x y z
N MET A 1 63.85 54.79 5.46
CA MET A 1 63.95 53.40 6.00
C MET A 1 62.75 53.13 6.90
N ASN A 2 61.60 52.70 6.36
CA ASN A 2 60.46 52.22 7.17
C ASN A 2 59.45 51.36 6.37
N LYS A 3 59.89 50.71 5.28
CA LYS A 3 59.05 49.75 4.52
C LYS A 3 59.07 48.33 5.10
N LEU A 4 60.08 48.00 5.92
CA LEU A 4 60.18 46.71 6.62
C LEU A 4 59.14 46.53 7.74
N LYS A 5 58.59 47.64 8.27
CA LYS A 5 57.58 47.61 9.35
C LYS A 5 56.14 47.47 8.81
N SER A 6 55.91 47.88 7.57
CA SER A 6 54.62 47.70 6.89
C SER A 6 54.45 46.30 6.34
N GLU A 7 55.50 45.69 5.78
CA GLU A 7 55.46 44.32 5.24
C GLU A 7 55.31 43.28 6.35
N LYS A 8 56.04 43.42 7.47
CA LYS A 8 55.82 42.58 8.67
C LYS A 8 54.41 42.68 9.24
N LYS A 9 53.74 43.82 9.05
CA LYS A 9 52.35 44.03 9.50
C LYS A 9 51.35 43.40 8.53
N LEU A 10 51.71 43.24 7.26
CA LEU A 10 50.90 42.61 6.21
C LEU A 10 51.05 41.08 6.24
N GLU A 11 52.26 40.55 6.49
CA GLU A 11 52.49 39.11 6.71
C GLU A 11 51.82 38.60 8.01
N GLN A 12 51.79 39.42 9.07
CA GLN A 12 51.05 39.09 10.31
C GLN A 12 49.52 39.10 10.15
N LEU A 13 48.99 39.60 9.03
CA LEU A 13 47.55 39.61 8.74
C LEU A 13 47.09 38.37 7.95
N GLU A 14 47.99 37.60 7.34
CA GLU A 14 47.64 36.45 6.48
C GLU A 14 47.78 35.06 7.15
N GLU A 15 48.36 34.96 8.34
CA GLU A 15 48.55 33.65 9.03
C GLU A 15 47.64 33.42 10.25
N LYS A 16 46.48 34.10 10.29
CA LYS A 16 45.37 33.63 11.14
C LYS A 16 44.44 32.78 10.31
N GLU A 17 44.80 31.50 10.18
CA GLU A 17 43.85 30.47 9.78
C GLU A 17 42.57 30.62 10.61
N VAL A 18 41.49 31.03 9.94
CA VAL A 18 40.15 31.04 10.50
C VAL A 18 39.75 29.58 10.66
N LYS A 19 40.10 28.98 11.79
CA LYS A 19 39.54 27.69 12.21
C LYS A 19 38.06 27.89 12.42
N ILE A 20 37.28 27.48 11.42
CA ILE A 20 35.83 27.33 11.50
C ILE A 20 35.58 26.25 12.56
N LYS A 21 35.53 26.65 13.84
CA LYS A 21 35.13 25.78 14.96
C LYS A 21 33.64 25.51 14.82
N SER A 22 33.28 24.52 14.01
CA SER A 22 31.99 23.85 14.12
C SER A 22 31.95 23.10 15.46
N PRO A 23 30.78 23.06 16.12
CA PRO A 23 30.74 23.03 17.57
C PRO A 23 31.10 21.66 18.10
N ASN A 24 31.84 21.65 19.21
CA ASN A 24 32.10 20.49 20.08
C ASN A 24 30.82 19.89 20.71
N PHE A 25 29.65 20.07 20.09
CA PHE A 25 28.37 19.63 20.61
C PHE A 25 28.15 18.13 20.33
N PHE A 26 28.36 17.67 19.10
CA PHE A 26 28.24 16.24 18.78
C PHE A 26 29.27 15.38 19.51
N THR A 27 30.51 15.86 19.63
CA THR A 27 31.55 15.16 20.40
C THR A 27 31.26 15.20 21.90
N SER A 28 30.79 16.32 22.46
CA SER A 28 30.39 16.41 23.88
C SER A 28 29.17 15.53 24.22
N LEU A 29 28.26 15.33 23.26
CA LEU A 29 27.14 14.39 23.39
C LEU A 29 27.62 12.92 23.40
N ILE A 30 28.55 12.56 22.51
CA ILE A 30 29.12 11.19 22.45
C ILE A 30 30.03 10.91 23.64
N THR A 31 30.83 11.88 24.08
CA THR A 31 31.72 11.77 25.26
C THR A 31 30.93 11.75 26.58
N GLY A 32 29.62 11.98 26.56
CA GLY A 32 28.76 11.87 27.75
C GLY A 32 28.89 13.02 28.74
N SER A 33 29.67 14.05 28.43
CA SER A 33 29.86 15.24 29.28
C SER A 33 28.54 15.98 29.55
N PHE A 34 27.61 15.95 28.58
CA PHE A 34 26.25 16.47 28.76
C PHE A 34 25.40 15.64 29.74
N LEU A 35 25.56 14.32 29.76
CA LEU A 35 24.81 13.42 30.64
C LEU A 35 25.34 13.45 32.09
N ALA A 36 26.61 13.79 32.28
CA ALA A 36 27.28 13.86 33.58
C ALA A 36 26.93 15.10 34.41
N LYS A 37 26.11 16.02 33.89
CA LYS A 37 25.65 17.20 34.63
C LYS A 37 24.62 16.78 35.69
N ASP A 38 24.75 17.23 36.94
CA ASP A 38 23.95 16.77 38.08
C ASP A 38 22.42 16.77 37.84
N ASN A 39 21.90 17.75 37.07
CA ASN A 39 20.48 17.84 36.73
C ASN A 39 20.01 16.78 35.70
N VAL A 40 20.92 16.25 34.88
CA VAL A 40 20.63 15.26 33.82
C VAL A 40 20.78 13.84 34.36
N VAL A 41 21.63 13.63 35.37
CA VAL A 41 21.82 12.33 36.04
C VAL A 41 20.51 11.82 36.66
N GLY A 42 19.65 12.70 37.18
CA GLY A 42 18.32 12.31 37.69
C GLY A 42 17.33 11.87 36.60
N ALA A 43 17.51 12.34 35.36
CA ALA A 43 16.64 12.02 34.22
C ALA A 43 17.18 10.84 33.36
N LEU A 44 18.36 10.29 33.68
CA LEU A 44 18.97 9.16 32.97
C LEU A 44 18.03 7.95 32.80
N PRO A 45 17.29 7.49 33.83
CA PRO A 45 16.35 6.38 33.68
C PRO A 45 15.26 6.65 32.65
N PHE A 46 14.79 7.90 32.56
CA PHE A 46 13.77 8.32 31.58
C PHE A 46 14.33 8.38 30.16
N VAL A 47 15.56 8.87 29.98
CA VAL A 47 16.24 8.87 28.67
C VAL A 47 16.47 7.43 28.19
N LEU A 48 16.92 6.54 29.09
CA LEU A 48 17.09 5.12 28.76
C LEU A 48 15.75 4.49 28.35
N PHE A 49 14.66 4.80 29.05
CA PHE A 49 13.32 4.35 28.67
C PHE A 49 12.94 4.81 27.25
N LEU A 50 13.19 6.08 26.90
CA LEU A 50 12.93 6.59 25.54
C LEU A 50 13.82 5.91 24.48
N THR A 51 15.10 5.67 24.78
CA THR A 51 15.98 4.95 23.85
C THR A 51 15.52 3.51 23.64
N PHE A 52 15.05 2.84 24.70
CA PHE A 52 14.48 1.51 24.60
C PHE A 52 13.20 1.50 23.74
N LEU A 53 12.33 2.50 23.93
CA LEU A 53 11.13 2.66 23.09
C LEU A 53 11.51 2.93 21.63
N GLY A 54 12.55 3.73 21.38
CA GLY A 54 13.10 3.94 20.04
C GLY A 54 13.64 2.67 19.41
N LEU A 55 14.32 1.82 20.18
CA LEU A 55 14.80 0.51 19.73
C LEU A 55 13.62 -0.41 19.36
N LEU A 56 12.60 -0.47 20.21
CA LEU A 56 11.37 -1.22 19.93
C LEU A 56 10.66 -0.71 18.68
N TYR A 57 10.65 0.60 18.44
CA TYR A 57 10.08 1.20 17.24
C TYR A 57 10.82 0.77 15.97
N ILE A 58 12.16 0.83 15.97
CA ILE A 58 12.97 0.36 14.84
C ILE A 58 12.75 -1.15 14.61
N ALA A 59 12.71 -1.94 15.69
CA ALA A 59 12.42 -3.36 15.62
C ALA A 59 11.04 -3.64 14.99
N ASN A 60 10.03 -2.83 15.33
CA ASN A 60 8.71 -2.93 14.72
C ASN A 60 8.74 -2.57 13.22
N GLY A 61 9.52 -1.57 12.82
CA GLY A 61 9.71 -1.18 11.43
C GLY A 61 10.16 -2.33 10.51
N TYR A 62 11.07 -3.20 10.97
CA TYR A 62 11.49 -4.38 10.20
C TYR A 62 10.36 -5.39 9.95
N ASN A 63 9.36 -5.47 10.83
CA ASN A 63 8.20 -6.33 10.61
C ASN A 63 7.26 -5.72 9.57
N THR A 64 7.07 -4.40 9.60
CA THR A 64 6.26 -3.68 8.61
C THR A 64 6.76 -3.89 7.19
N GLU A 65 8.08 -3.85 6.97
CA GLU A 65 8.66 -4.08 5.65
C GLU A 65 8.33 -5.48 5.10
N LYS A 66 8.38 -6.51 5.94
CA LYS A 66 8.00 -7.88 5.55
C LYS A 66 6.52 -7.97 5.20
N LEU A 67 5.67 -7.34 6.01
CA LEU A 67 4.22 -7.33 5.80
C LEU A 67 3.84 -6.61 4.50
N VAL A 68 4.49 -5.49 4.18
CA VAL A 68 4.25 -4.77 2.92
C VAL A 68 4.58 -5.65 1.72
N ARG A 69 5.72 -6.35 1.75
CA ARG A 69 6.09 -7.27 0.67
C ARG A 69 5.12 -8.44 0.53
N GLU A 70 4.65 -8.99 1.65
CA GLU A 70 3.65 -10.05 1.64
C GLU A 70 2.30 -9.56 1.09
N LEU A 71 1.88 -8.36 1.48
CA LEU A 71 0.67 -7.72 0.97
C LEU A 71 0.73 -7.52 -0.55
N ASP A 72 1.88 -7.10 -1.09
CA ASP A 72 2.06 -6.93 -2.54
C ASP A 72 1.90 -8.28 -3.26
N ASN A 73 2.54 -9.34 -2.77
CA ASN A 73 2.39 -10.69 -3.34
C ASN A 73 0.93 -11.17 -3.30
N ILE A 74 0.25 -11.00 -2.16
CA ILE A 74 -1.17 -11.39 -2.01
C ILE A 74 -2.06 -10.60 -2.98
N ASN A 75 -1.77 -9.32 -3.22
CA ASN A 75 -2.52 -8.51 -4.18
C ASN A 75 -2.32 -8.99 -5.62
N ASP A 76 -1.11 -9.40 -5.99
CA ASP A 76 -0.83 -9.96 -7.30
C ASP A 76 -1.56 -11.30 -7.49
N GLU A 77 -1.54 -12.18 -6.50
CA GLU A 77 -2.30 -13.45 -6.50
C GLU A 77 -3.81 -13.19 -6.61
N LEU A 78 -4.34 -12.23 -5.85
CA LEU A 78 -5.75 -11.84 -5.90
C LEU A 78 -6.14 -11.33 -7.29
N LYS A 79 -5.27 -10.55 -7.94
CA LYS A 79 -5.49 -10.02 -9.28
C LYS A 79 -5.51 -11.14 -10.33
N GLU A 80 -4.59 -12.09 -10.23
CA GLU A 80 -4.55 -13.28 -11.09
C GLU A 80 -5.82 -14.11 -10.94
N LEU A 81 -6.20 -14.44 -9.70
CA LEU A 81 -7.40 -15.21 -9.40
C LEU A 81 -8.68 -14.52 -9.90
N ARG A 82 -8.74 -13.18 -9.76
CA ARG A 82 -9.85 -12.39 -10.29
C ARG A 82 -9.91 -12.45 -11.82
N SER A 83 -8.76 -12.39 -12.48
CA SER A 83 -8.69 -12.51 -13.94
C SER A 83 -9.19 -13.88 -14.40
N GLU A 84 -8.74 -14.96 -13.74
CA GLU A 84 -9.19 -16.32 -14.02
C GLU A 84 -10.70 -16.47 -13.82
N TYR A 85 -11.23 -15.98 -12.70
CA TYR A 85 -12.67 -15.97 -12.44
C TYR A 85 -13.46 -15.26 -13.54
N ILE A 86 -13.01 -14.09 -13.98
CA ILE A 86 -13.69 -13.33 -15.04
C ILE A 86 -13.71 -14.14 -16.35
N THR A 87 -12.59 -14.77 -16.71
CA THR A 87 -12.49 -15.63 -17.90
C THR A 87 -13.46 -16.80 -17.82
N ILE A 88 -13.39 -17.61 -16.74
CA ILE A 88 -14.28 -18.77 -16.55
C ILE A 88 -15.76 -18.35 -16.55
N LYS A 89 -16.08 -17.24 -15.89
CA LYS A 89 -17.44 -16.70 -15.88
C LYS A 89 -17.90 -16.23 -17.26
N SER A 90 -17.00 -15.65 -18.05
CA SER A 90 -17.29 -15.25 -19.42
C SER A 90 -17.59 -16.47 -20.29
N ASP A 91 -16.79 -17.52 -20.17
CA ASP A 91 -16.98 -18.78 -20.90
C ASP A 91 -18.29 -19.45 -20.50
N LEU A 92 -18.56 -19.54 -19.20
CA LEU A 92 -19.84 -20.06 -18.69
C LEU A 92 -21.03 -19.24 -19.22
N ASN A 93 -20.93 -17.91 -19.21
CA ASN A 93 -21.96 -17.04 -19.73
C ASN A 93 -22.16 -17.25 -21.24
N TYR A 94 -21.09 -17.43 -22.00
CA TYR A 94 -21.15 -17.72 -23.44
C TYR A 94 -21.88 -19.03 -23.69
N GLU A 95 -21.52 -20.08 -22.97
CA GLU A 95 -22.15 -21.41 -23.07
C GLU A 95 -23.60 -21.42 -22.59
N SER A 96 -23.92 -20.62 -21.57
CA SER A 96 -25.27 -20.47 -21.01
C SER A 96 -26.16 -19.53 -21.83
N LYS A 97 -25.67 -18.95 -22.94
CA LYS A 97 -26.50 -18.13 -23.82
C LYS A 97 -27.65 -18.96 -24.38
N GLN A 98 -28.85 -18.39 -24.40
CA GLN A 98 -30.05 -19.00 -24.94
C GLN A 98 -29.85 -19.54 -26.36
N SER A 99 -29.14 -18.81 -27.23
CA SER A 99 -28.85 -19.25 -28.60
C SER A 99 -27.91 -20.46 -28.66
N GLN A 100 -26.90 -20.52 -27.78
CA GLN A 100 -25.98 -21.66 -27.70
C GLN A 100 -26.66 -22.89 -27.11
N VAL A 101 -27.45 -22.69 -26.06
CA VAL A 101 -28.26 -23.75 -25.45
C VAL A 101 -29.29 -24.26 -26.46
N ALA A 102 -30.01 -23.39 -27.16
CA ALA A 102 -30.97 -23.75 -28.20
C ALA A 102 -30.28 -24.62 -29.27
N SER A 103 -29.16 -24.13 -29.82
CA SER A 103 -28.38 -24.85 -30.84
C SER A 103 -27.91 -26.23 -30.38
N LYS A 104 -27.45 -26.37 -29.13
CA LYS A 104 -27.03 -27.67 -28.56
C LYS A 104 -28.22 -28.57 -28.24
N SER A 105 -29.36 -27.99 -27.86
CA SER A 105 -30.58 -28.71 -27.50
C SER A 105 -31.38 -29.23 -28.69
N GLU A 106 -31.17 -28.67 -29.88
CA GLU A 106 -31.77 -29.14 -31.14
C GLU A 106 -31.44 -30.60 -31.44
N LEU A 107 -30.22 -31.05 -31.08
CA LEU A 107 -29.81 -32.46 -31.18
C LEU A 107 -30.70 -33.40 -30.36
N PHE A 108 -31.33 -32.89 -29.30
CA PHE A 108 -32.24 -33.62 -28.43
C PHE A 108 -33.71 -33.38 -28.79
N GLY A 109 -33.99 -32.68 -29.91
CA GLY A 109 -35.34 -32.39 -30.40
C GLY A 109 -36.05 -31.24 -29.68
N VAL A 110 -35.35 -30.52 -28.80
CA VAL A 110 -35.89 -29.36 -28.08
C VAL A 110 -35.79 -28.12 -28.98
N LYS A 111 -36.87 -27.33 -29.05
CA LYS A 111 -36.95 -26.13 -29.90
C LYS A 111 -37.33 -24.90 -29.08
N GLU A 112 -36.74 -23.78 -29.43
CA GLU A 112 -37.05 -22.49 -28.82
C GLU A 112 -38.45 -22.00 -29.22
N SER A 113 -39.20 -21.46 -28.27
CA SER A 113 -40.48 -20.82 -28.55
C SER A 113 -40.23 -19.40 -29.07
N THR A 114 -40.39 -19.20 -30.38
CA THR A 114 -40.25 -17.89 -31.03
C THR A 114 -41.51 -17.04 -30.98
N VAL A 115 -42.62 -17.62 -30.53
CA VAL A 115 -43.94 -16.99 -30.50
C VAL A 115 -44.30 -16.68 -29.05
N PRO A 116 -44.67 -15.44 -28.71
CA PRO A 116 -45.08 -15.11 -27.36
C PRO A 116 -46.34 -15.93 -26.97
N PRO A 117 -46.44 -16.39 -25.71
CA PRO A 117 -47.60 -17.16 -25.26
C PRO A 117 -48.85 -16.29 -25.33
N THR A 118 -49.91 -16.84 -25.90
CA THR A 118 -51.18 -16.13 -26.02
C THR A 118 -51.94 -16.19 -24.70
N LYS A 119 -52.40 -15.05 -24.19
CA LYS A 119 -53.30 -15.02 -23.03
C LYS A 119 -54.67 -15.52 -23.47
N ILE A 120 -55.04 -16.72 -23.03
CA ILE A 120 -56.39 -17.25 -23.24
C ILE A 120 -57.33 -16.48 -22.30
N ILE A 121 -58.19 -15.64 -22.87
CA ILE A 121 -59.25 -14.96 -22.13
C ILE A 121 -60.55 -15.69 -22.49
N VAL A 122 -61.05 -16.51 -21.58
CA VAL A 122 -62.29 -17.27 -21.83
C VAL A 122 -63.48 -16.46 -21.35
N SER A 123 -64.47 -16.25 -22.22
CA SER A 123 -65.73 -15.67 -21.81
C SER A 123 -66.62 -16.72 -21.13
N ALA A 124 -67.51 -16.30 -20.22
CA ALA A 124 -68.38 -17.22 -19.48
C ALA A 124 -69.34 -18.04 -20.38
N LYS A 125 -69.55 -17.62 -21.64
CA LYS A 125 -70.33 -18.35 -22.65
C LYS A 125 -69.54 -19.50 -23.26
N GLU A 126 -68.23 -19.32 -23.49
CA GLU A 126 -67.36 -20.33 -24.11
C GLU A 126 -66.96 -21.43 -23.12
N LEU A 127 -66.85 -21.12 -21.82
CA LEU A 127 -66.60 -22.14 -20.78
C LEU A 127 -67.74 -23.18 -20.69
N LYS A 128 -68.99 -22.78 -20.92
CA LYS A 128 -70.14 -23.68 -20.87
C LYS A 128 -70.22 -24.64 -22.05
N GLN A 129 -69.69 -24.26 -23.22
CA GLN A 129 -69.68 -25.11 -24.42
C GLN A 129 -68.57 -26.19 -24.42
N ILE A 130 -67.60 -26.10 -23.52
CA ILE A 130 -66.52 -27.09 -23.37
C ILE A 130 -66.89 -28.13 -22.29
N GLN A 131 -67.91 -27.85 -21.47
CA GLN A 131 -68.39 -28.72 -20.38
C GLN A 131 -69.61 -29.59 -20.75
N GLU A 132 -70.17 -29.42 -21.95
CA GLU A 132 -71.13 -30.37 -22.58
C GLU A 132 -70.39 -31.30 -23.55
#